data_AF-A0A1M6LUK2-F1
#
_entry.id   AF-A0A1M6LUK2-F1
#
_cell.length_a   1.000
_cell.length_b   1.000
_cell.length_c   1.000
_cell.angle_alpha   90.00
_cell.angle_beta   90.00
_cell.angle_gamma   90.00
#
_symmetry.space_group_name_H-M   'P 1'
#
loop_
_entity.id
_entity.type
_entity.pdbx_description
1 polymer ?
#
loop_
_entity_poly.entity_id
_entity_poly.type
_entity_poly.pdbx_seq_one_letter_code
_entity_poly.pdbx_strand_id
1 'polypeptide(L)'
;MPEEVKDKEINYLLGKFNRVQYDKDRFKVIIGVEKYLFGIVSGVNSASAPFSKLMQYKTLYGTLRDLDYKIKISFTKAIEYAYSERLQEDFTLFQESSIEETYSYYFIENALFRTSSLWDMLAQFYRLYYNIEIEAHNVFYKKIFNPKLNYCDSFKEQAKEIDNYLNQSNDTECQEKWKGNHRYSNDCRNKMTHRNSPNVASMSDFDVNFKQHPAYMLKRIIEDYSMASDYIEKILNEIEKEVMKEFENICSEDE
;
A
#
# COMPACT_ATOMS: atom_id res chain seq x y z
N MET A 1 5.35 -19.43 -21.57
CA MET A 1 5.03 -20.14 -20.29
C MET A 1 3.89 -21.11 -20.55
N PRO A 2 3.86 -22.34 -20.01
CA PRO A 2 2.71 -23.24 -20.19
C PRO A 2 1.41 -22.65 -19.67
N GLU A 3 0.28 -22.89 -20.35
CA GLU A 3 -1.02 -22.28 -20.05
C GLU A 3 -1.48 -22.54 -18.61
N GLU A 4 -1.35 -23.78 -18.12
CA GLU A 4 -1.71 -24.14 -16.74
C GLU A 4 -0.87 -23.38 -15.69
N VAL A 5 0.41 -23.11 -15.99
CA VAL A 5 1.29 -22.36 -15.10
C VAL A 5 0.90 -20.87 -15.11
N LYS A 6 0.55 -20.35 -16.29
CA LYS A 6 0.06 -18.98 -16.47
C LYS A 6 -1.21 -18.74 -15.67
N ASP A 7 -2.21 -19.61 -15.81
CA ASP A 7 -3.49 -19.48 -15.12
C ASP A 7 -3.35 -19.58 -13.62
N LYS A 8 -2.49 -20.49 -13.13
CA LYS A 8 -2.21 -20.63 -11.70
C LYS A 8 -1.57 -19.36 -11.13
N GLU A 9 -0.63 -18.75 -11.85
CA GLU A 9 0.02 -17.52 -11.44
C GLU A 9 -0.95 -16.33 -11.48
N ILE A 10 -1.77 -16.18 -12.53
CA ILE A 10 -2.80 -15.14 -12.61
C ILE A 10 -3.77 -15.26 -11.44
N ASN A 11 -4.28 -16.46 -11.16
CA ASN A 11 -5.21 -16.70 -10.06
C ASN A 11 -4.57 -16.38 -8.69
N TYR A 12 -3.30 -16.72 -8.51
CA TYR A 12 -2.54 -16.34 -7.31
C TYR A 12 -2.49 -14.81 -7.15
N LEU A 13 -2.13 -14.08 -8.21
CA LEU A 13 -2.03 -12.62 -8.19
C LEU A 13 -3.38 -11.94 -7.96
N LEU A 14 -4.44 -12.38 -8.65
CA LEU A 14 -5.80 -11.89 -8.45
C LEU A 14 -6.26 -12.12 -7.01
N GLY A 15 -6.01 -13.31 -6.45
CA GLY A 15 -6.36 -13.64 -5.07
C GLY A 15 -5.66 -12.72 -4.04
N LYS A 16 -4.41 -12.31 -4.29
CA LYS A 16 -3.64 -11.46 -3.38
C LYS A 16 -4.23 -10.08 -3.17
N PHE A 17 -4.81 -9.46 -4.20
CA PHE A 17 -5.40 -8.13 -4.06
C PHE A 17 -6.92 -8.14 -3.92
N ASN A 18 -7.63 -9.14 -4.45
CA ASN A 18 -9.09 -9.24 -4.29
C ASN A 18 -9.51 -9.56 -2.84
N ARG A 19 -8.63 -10.19 -2.05
CA ARG A 19 -8.87 -10.40 -0.62
C ARG A 19 -8.91 -9.10 0.20
N VAL A 20 -8.25 -8.05 -0.28
CA VAL A 20 -8.20 -6.76 0.42
C VAL A 20 -9.53 -6.07 0.18
N GLN A 21 -10.28 -5.80 1.24
CA GLN A 21 -11.58 -5.14 1.14
C GLN A 21 -11.70 -4.11 2.25
N TYR A 22 -12.16 -2.91 1.87
CA TYR A 22 -12.36 -1.80 2.79
C TYR A 22 -13.84 -1.41 2.77
N ASP A 23 -14.54 -1.74 3.85
CA ASP A 23 -15.95 -1.38 4.04
C ASP A 23 -16.12 0.14 3.92
N LYS A 24 -17.04 0.58 3.07
CA LYS A 24 -17.35 2.00 2.85
C LYS A 24 -17.89 2.70 4.10
N ASP A 25 -18.38 1.96 5.09
CA ASP A 25 -19.09 2.50 6.25
C ASP A 25 -18.28 2.43 7.58
N ARG A 26 -17.08 1.83 7.59
CA ARG A 26 -16.23 1.57 8.78
C ARG A 26 -16.02 2.73 9.78
N PHE A 27 -16.03 3.97 9.31
CA PHE A 27 -15.90 5.17 10.16
C PHE A 27 -17.00 6.21 9.90
N LYS A 28 -18.20 5.75 9.57
CA LYS A 28 -19.39 6.61 9.44
C LYS A 28 -20.27 6.47 10.66
N VAL A 29 -20.71 7.61 11.19
CA VAL A 29 -21.81 7.67 12.16
C VAL A 29 -23.11 7.76 11.38
N ILE A 30 -23.83 6.65 11.25
CA ILE A 30 -25.11 6.59 10.54
C ILE A 30 -26.23 7.11 11.45
N ILE A 31 -27.09 7.98 10.91
CA ILE A 31 -28.24 8.55 11.60
C ILE A 31 -29.50 8.24 10.78
N GLY A 32 -30.37 7.36 11.32
CA GLY A 32 -31.53 6.88 10.60
C GLY A 32 -31.15 5.92 9.46
N VAL A 33 -31.93 5.92 8.37
CA VAL A 33 -31.84 4.88 7.33
C VAL A 33 -30.73 5.14 6.30
N GLU A 34 -30.42 6.40 5.97
CA GLU A 34 -29.46 6.74 4.89
C GLU A 34 -28.60 7.99 5.14
N LYS A 35 -28.72 8.65 6.29
CA LYS A 35 -27.92 9.85 6.59
C LYS A 35 -26.72 9.47 7.43
N TYR A 36 -25.64 10.22 7.30
CA TYR A 36 -24.48 10.08 8.19
C TYR A 36 -23.98 11.45 8.63
N LEU A 37 -23.38 11.52 9.81
CA LEU A 37 -22.85 12.76 10.35
C LEU A 37 -21.51 13.10 9.69
N PHE A 38 -21.38 14.34 9.24
CA PHE A 38 -20.18 14.87 8.59
C PHE A 38 -19.96 16.32 9.05
N GLY A 39 -18.78 16.62 9.56
CA GLY A 39 -18.45 17.95 10.05
C GLY A 39 -17.18 17.95 10.90
N ILE A 40 -16.89 19.10 11.52
CA ILE A 40 -15.79 19.27 12.46
C ILE A 40 -16.40 19.75 13.78
N VAL A 41 -16.00 19.16 14.90
CA VAL A 41 -16.46 19.55 16.23
C VAL A 41 -15.26 19.90 17.10
N SER A 42 -15.12 21.16 17.46
CA SER A 42 -14.13 21.58 18.46
C SER A 42 -14.60 21.20 19.86
N GLY A 43 -13.73 20.60 20.67
CA GLY A 43 -14.04 20.31 22.06
C GLY A 43 -14.00 21.58 22.93
N VAL A 44 -14.56 21.48 24.13
CA VAL A 44 -14.50 22.52 25.15
C VAL A 44 -13.17 22.40 25.90
N ASN A 45 -12.51 23.52 26.23
CA ASN A 45 -11.26 23.56 27.00
C ASN A 45 -10.08 22.76 26.42
N SER A 46 -9.86 22.83 25.11
CA SER A 46 -8.67 22.28 24.43
C SER A 46 -8.55 20.74 24.37
N ALA A 47 -9.53 20.00 24.90
CA ALA A 47 -9.63 18.55 24.67
C ALA A 47 -10.15 18.28 23.24
N SER A 48 -9.56 17.34 22.50
CA SER A 48 -10.10 16.96 21.20
C SER A 48 -11.40 16.19 21.40
N ALA A 49 -12.49 16.64 20.78
CA ALA A 49 -13.75 15.89 20.80
C ALA A 49 -13.56 14.51 20.13
N PRO A 50 -14.06 13.40 20.72
CA PRO A 50 -13.99 12.05 20.13
C PRO A 50 -14.49 12.02 18.68
N PHE A 51 -15.56 12.78 18.40
CA PHE A 51 -16.08 12.95 17.04
C PHE A 51 -15.05 13.55 16.06
N SER A 52 -14.23 14.50 16.49
CA SER A 52 -13.19 15.07 15.63
C SER A 52 -12.08 14.08 15.31
N LYS A 53 -11.68 13.23 16.25
CA LYS A 53 -10.70 12.15 16.01
C LYS A 53 -11.28 11.13 15.02
N LEU A 54 -12.54 10.75 15.18
CA LEU A 54 -13.26 9.90 14.21
C LEU A 54 -13.28 10.50 12.80
N MET A 55 -13.53 11.80 12.66
CA MET A 55 -13.53 12.47 11.35
C MET A 55 -12.14 12.51 10.69
N GLN A 56 -11.06 12.57 11.48
CA GLN A 56 -9.70 12.44 10.96
C GLN A 56 -9.45 11.02 10.42
N TYR A 57 -9.83 9.98 11.16
CA TYR A 57 -9.75 8.60 10.67
C TYR A 57 -10.59 8.37 9.41
N LYS A 58 -11.83 8.86 9.39
CA LYS A 58 -12.71 8.80 8.21
C LYS A 58 -12.07 9.46 6.99
N THR A 59 -11.37 10.58 7.17
CA THR A 59 -10.69 11.30 6.09
C THR A 59 -9.54 10.47 5.52
N LEU A 60 -8.62 9.99 6.37
CA LEU A 60 -7.52 9.11 5.94
C LEU A 60 -8.04 7.83 5.27
N TYR A 61 -9.09 7.24 5.84
CA TYR A 61 -9.73 6.04 5.32
C TYR A 61 -10.40 6.25 3.96
N GLY A 62 -10.96 7.43 3.72
CA GLY A 62 -11.45 7.82 2.39
C GLY A 62 -10.34 7.81 1.34
N THR A 63 -9.17 8.36 1.67
CA THR A 63 -7.99 8.35 0.78
C THR A 63 -7.43 6.94 0.60
N LEU A 64 -7.37 6.13 1.65
CA LEU A 64 -6.98 4.71 1.57
C LEU A 64 -7.85 3.96 0.56
N ARG A 65 -9.17 4.13 0.62
CA ARG A 65 -10.12 3.46 -0.29
C ARG A 65 -9.94 3.91 -1.75
N ASP A 66 -9.71 5.20 -1.97
CA ASP A 66 -9.43 5.73 -3.32
C ASP A 66 -8.10 5.19 -3.88
N LEU A 67 -7.06 5.13 -3.05
CA LEU A 67 -5.78 4.53 -3.42
C LEU A 67 -5.93 3.04 -3.76
N ASP A 68 -6.58 2.28 -2.89
CA ASP A 68 -6.85 0.85 -3.06
C ASP A 68 -7.54 0.56 -4.41
N TYR A 69 -8.63 1.28 -4.69
CA TYR A 69 -9.38 1.13 -5.92
C TYR A 69 -8.50 1.38 -7.17
N LYS A 70 -7.71 2.46 -7.16
CA LYS A 70 -6.84 2.81 -8.28
C LYS A 70 -5.69 1.81 -8.46
N ILE A 71 -5.12 1.31 -7.36
CA ILE A 71 -4.08 0.26 -7.39
C ILE A 71 -4.65 -1.01 -8.03
N LYS A 72 -5.86 -1.44 -7.64
CA LYS A 72 -6.51 -2.62 -8.20
C LYS A 72 -6.83 -2.48 -9.68
N ILE A 73 -7.27 -1.31 -10.14
CA ILE A 73 -7.41 -1.04 -11.59
C ILE A 73 -6.07 -1.25 -12.30
N SER A 74 -5.00 -0.68 -11.76
CA SER A 74 -3.66 -0.82 -12.33
C SER A 74 -3.20 -2.28 -12.32
N PHE A 75 -3.43 -3.04 -11.26
CA PHE A 75 -3.07 -4.47 -11.23
C PHE A 75 -3.86 -5.30 -12.24
N THR A 76 -5.18 -5.11 -12.31
CA THR A 76 -6.01 -5.84 -13.29
C THR A 76 -5.53 -5.59 -14.71
N LYS A 77 -5.26 -4.33 -15.08
CA LYS A 77 -4.75 -3.99 -16.40
C LYS A 77 -3.32 -4.47 -16.62
N ALA A 78 -2.45 -4.36 -15.61
CA ALA A 78 -1.09 -4.90 -15.70
C ALA A 78 -1.09 -6.41 -15.92
N ILE A 79 -1.95 -7.18 -15.24
CA ILE A 79 -2.09 -8.63 -15.43
C ILE A 79 -2.54 -8.94 -16.87
N GLU A 80 -3.56 -8.24 -17.35
CA GLU A 80 -4.10 -8.40 -18.72
C GLU A 80 -2.99 -8.29 -19.78
N TYR A 81 -2.15 -7.26 -19.69
CA TYR A 81 -1.05 -7.07 -20.65
C TYR A 81 0.16 -7.96 -20.37
N ALA A 82 0.58 -8.08 -19.10
CA ALA A 82 1.77 -8.83 -18.68
C ALA A 82 1.70 -10.32 -19.04
N TYR A 83 0.49 -10.89 -19.07
CA TYR A 83 0.23 -12.30 -19.36
C TYR A 83 -0.47 -12.52 -20.72
N SER A 84 -0.54 -11.49 -21.57
CA SER A 84 -0.99 -11.66 -22.95
C SER A 84 -0.07 -12.63 -23.72
N GLU A 85 -0.63 -13.44 -24.62
CA GLU A 85 0.14 -14.39 -25.44
C GLU A 85 1.31 -13.70 -26.14
N ARG A 86 1.02 -12.56 -26.78
CA ARG A 86 2.01 -11.76 -27.51
C ARG A 86 3.19 -11.34 -26.64
N LEU A 87 2.94 -10.81 -25.44
CA LEU A 87 4.05 -10.41 -24.57
C LEU A 87 4.84 -11.61 -24.05
N GLN A 88 4.15 -12.72 -23.75
CA GLN A 88 4.78 -13.94 -23.24
C GLN A 88 5.71 -14.60 -24.28
N GLU A 89 5.41 -14.43 -25.58
CA GLU A 89 6.18 -14.99 -26.68
C GLU A 89 7.26 -14.01 -27.19
N ASP A 90 6.96 -12.71 -27.26
CA ASP A 90 7.79 -11.72 -27.95
C ASP A 90 8.71 -10.91 -27.02
N PHE A 91 8.68 -11.11 -25.70
CA PHE A 91 9.52 -10.33 -24.79
C PHE A 91 11.01 -10.51 -25.11
N THR A 92 11.70 -9.39 -25.35
CA THR A 92 13.15 -9.36 -25.51
C THR A 92 13.77 -8.25 -24.66
N LEU A 93 15.02 -8.46 -24.22
CA LEU A 93 15.70 -7.53 -23.33
C LEU A 93 16.16 -6.24 -24.04
N PHE A 94 16.46 -6.32 -25.34
CA PHE A 94 17.21 -5.28 -26.06
C PHE A 94 16.41 -4.59 -27.17
N GLN A 95 15.27 -5.13 -27.58
CA GLN A 95 14.45 -4.50 -28.62
C GLN A 95 13.47 -3.51 -28.01
N GLU A 96 12.95 -2.63 -28.87
CA GLU A 96 11.87 -1.72 -28.53
C GLU A 96 10.69 -2.49 -27.96
N SER A 97 10.10 -1.93 -26.91
CA SER A 97 8.97 -2.54 -26.23
C SER A 97 7.74 -2.60 -27.14
N SER A 98 7.05 -3.73 -27.14
CA SER A 98 5.73 -3.83 -27.78
C SER A 98 4.72 -2.90 -27.11
N ILE A 99 3.54 -2.72 -27.73
CA ILE A 99 2.45 -1.93 -27.13
C ILE A 99 1.99 -2.58 -25.83
N GLU A 100 1.89 -3.90 -25.81
CA GLU A 100 1.52 -4.71 -24.65
C GLU A 100 2.58 -4.59 -23.55
N GLU A 101 3.87 -4.65 -23.90
CA GLU A 101 4.95 -4.41 -22.94
C GLU A 101 4.86 -2.99 -22.35
N THR A 102 4.69 -1.98 -23.21
CA THR A 102 4.58 -0.57 -22.81
C THR A 102 3.40 -0.35 -21.86
N TYR A 103 2.22 -0.87 -22.19
CA TYR A 103 1.05 -0.75 -21.32
C TYR A 103 1.22 -1.54 -20.02
N SER A 104 1.83 -2.72 -20.07
CA SER A 104 2.12 -3.47 -18.84
C SER A 104 2.97 -2.63 -17.88
N TYR A 105 4.10 -2.06 -18.33
CA TYR A 105 4.92 -1.20 -17.48
C TYR A 105 4.18 0.04 -17.03
N TYR A 106 3.43 0.71 -17.91
CA TYR A 106 2.64 1.89 -17.55
C TYR A 106 1.71 1.62 -16.36
N PHE A 107 0.97 0.50 -16.38
CA PHE A 107 0.08 0.16 -15.29
C PHE A 107 0.84 -0.31 -14.05
N ILE A 108 1.96 -1.05 -14.21
CA ILE A 108 2.79 -1.47 -13.07
C ILE A 108 3.43 -0.27 -12.37
N GLU A 109 3.97 0.70 -13.11
CA GLU A 109 4.54 1.94 -12.55
C GLU A 109 3.48 2.74 -11.79
N ASN A 110 2.27 2.87 -12.36
CA ASN A 110 1.14 3.49 -11.69
C ASN A 110 0.79 2.81 -10.36
N ALA A 111 0.82 1.48 -10.31
CA ALA A 111 0.60 0.72 -9.08
C ALA A 111 1.78 0.87 -8.11
N LEU A 112 3.02 0.92 -8.60
CA LEU A 112 4.23 1.08 -7.80
C LEU A 112 4.20 2.38 -6.99
N PHE A 113 3.95 3.52 -7.65
CA PHE A 113 3.90 4.80 -6.97
C PHE A 113 2.78 4.87 -5.93
N ARG A 114 1.59 4.34 -6.27
CA ARG A 114 0.45 4.31 -5.34
C ARG A 114 0.68 3.35 -4.17
N THR A 115 1.39 2.24 -4.38
CA THR A 115 1.79 1.32 -3.30
C THR A 115 2.78 2.01 -2.35
N SER A 116 3.69 2.83 -2.84
CA SER A 116 4.53 3.68 -1.98
C SER A 116 3.68 4.66 -1.15
N SER A 117 2.67 5.29 -1.76
CA SER A 117 1.73 6.16 -1.01
C SER A 117 0.89 5.39 0.02
N LEU A 118 0.59 4.11 -0.24
CA LEU A 118 -0.12 3.23 0.68
C LEU A 118 0.71 2.98 1.96
N TRP A 119 2.03 2.82 1.83
CA TRP A 119 2.93 2.73 2.98
C TRP A 119 2.96 4.03 3.81
N ASP A 120 2.97 5.19 3.16
CA ASP A 120 2.85 6.47 3.89
C ASP A 120 1.46 6.62 4.53
N MET A 121 0.40 6.07 3.93
CA MET A 121 -0.93 6.04 4.54
C MET A 121 -0.97 5.20 5.81
N LEU A 122 -0.32 4.03 5.82
CA LEU A 122 -0.11 3.22 7.03
C LEU A 122 0.57 4.06 8.13
N ALA A 123 1.62 4.80 7.78
CA ALA A 123 2.33 5.67 8.71
C ALA A 123 1.45 6.81 9.25
N GLN A 124 0.55 7.37 8.45
CA GLN A 124 -0.43 8.37 8.88
C GLN A 124 -1.42 7.81 9.91
N PHE A 125 -1.90 6.58 9.72
CA PHE A 125 -2.77 5.94 10.71
C PHE A 125 -2.05 5.74 12.04
N TYR A 126 -0.80 5.26 12.03
CA TYR A 126 0.01 5.12 13.25
C TYR A 126 0.27 6.46 13.93
N ARG A 127 0.63 7.49 13.15
CA ARG A 127 0.80 8.85 13.67
C ARG A 127 -0.45 9.33 14.42
N LEU A 128 -1.62 9.18 13.81
CA LEU A 128 -2.86 9.66 14.38
C LEU A 128 -3.29 8.83 15.59
N TYR A 129 -3.14 7.50 15.51
CA TYR A 129 -3.51 6.58 16.59
C TYR A 129 -2.64 6.75 17.83
N TYR A 130 -1.33 6.85 17.67
CA TYR A 130 -0.39 7.00 18.78
C TYR A 130 -0.05 8.47 19.13
N ASN A 131 -0.75 9.44 18.53
CA ASN A 131 -0.50 10.88 18.72
C ASN A 131 0.98 11.29 18.54
N ILE A 132 1.62 10.78 17.49
CA ILE A 132 3.04 11.07 17.22
C ILE A 132 3.19 12.54 16.80
N GLU A 133 4.02 13.29 17.54
CA GLU A 133 4.28 14.72 17.31
C GLU A 133 5.17 14.97 16.09
N ILE A 134 4.57 14.83 14.90
CA ILE A 134 5.17 15.19 13.61
C ILE A 134 4.11 15.86 12.76
N GLU A 135 4.48 16.80 11.90
CA GLU A 135 3.52 17.41 10.97
C GLU A 135 3.10 16.40 9.89
N ALA A 136 1.82 16.42 9.50
CA ALA A 136 1.26 15.44 8.57
C ALA A 136 2.03 15.34 7.24
N HIS A 137 2.56 16.45 6.72
CA HIS A 137 3.31 16.45 5.45
C HIS A 137 4.76 15.93 5.59
N ASN A 138 5.24 15.69 6.81
CA ASN A 138 6.57 15.16 7.11
C ASN A 138 6.54 13.67 7.50
N VAL A 139 5.38 13.02 7.35
CA VAL A 139 5.18 11.61 7.66
C VAL A 139 5.70 10.75 6.53
N PHE A 140 6.77 10.01 6.83
CA PHE A 140 7.33 9.01 5.94
C PHE A 140 7.37 7.68 6.67
N TYR A 141 6.89 6.61 6.05
CA TYR A 141 6.85 5.29 6.69
C TYR A 141 8.23 4.83 7.20
N LYS A 142 9.30 5.13 6.45
CA LYS A 142 10.69 4.83 6.85
C LYS A 142 11.15 5.55 8.12
N LYS A 143 10.49 6.65 8.52
CA LYS A 143 10.79 7.34 9.78
C LYS A 143 9.92 6.80 10.91
N ILE A 144 8.62 6.63 10.66
CA ILE A 144 7.66 6.17 11.67
C ILE A 144 7.99 4.77 12.17
N PHE A 145 8.37 3.86 11.28
CA PHE A 145 8.64 2.47 11.64
C PHE A 145 10.11 2.18 11.96
N ASN A 146 10.99 3.18 11.99
CA ASN A 146 12.41 2.95 12.27
C ASN A 146 12.66 2.75 13.77
N PRO A 147 13.12 1.55 14.21
CA PRO A 147 13.34 1.25 15.62
C PRO A 147 14.45 2.09 16.28
N LYS A 148 15.26 2.81 15.49
CA LYS A 148 16.31 3.71 15.98
C LYS A 148 15.80 5.11 16.30
N LEU A 149 14.55 5.43 15.91
CA LEU A 149 13.92 6.71 16.18
C LEU A 149 12.86 6.53 17.28
N ASN A 150 12.61 7.59 18.04
CA ASN A 150 11.65 7.60 19.14
C ASN A 150 10.18 7.63 18.71
N TYR A 151 9.89 7.79 17.41
CA TYR A 151 8.51 7.82 16.90
C TYR A 151 7.73 6.53 17.18
N CYS A 152 8.40 5.39 17.35
CA CYS A 152 7.77 4.09 17.54
C CYS A 152 7.75 3.59 18.98
N ASP A 153 8.05 4.44 19.96
CA ASP A 153 8.20 4.01 21.36
C ASP A 153 6.93 3.34 21.93
N SER A 154 5.75 3.76 21.47
CA SER A 154 4.43 3.22 21.87
C SER A 154 3.98 1.97 21.11
N PHE A 155 4.72 1.54 20.07
CA PHE A 155 4.38 0.39 19.22
C PHE A 155 5.63 -0.35 18.70
N LYS A 156 6.65 -0.50 19.57
CA LYS A 156 7.97 -1.02 19.20
C LYS A 156 7.94 -2.37 18.48
N GLU A 157 7.10 -3.30 18.95
CA GLU A 157 7.02 -4.64 18.36
C GLU A 157 6.45 -4.59 16.93
N GLN A 158 5.37 -3.83 16.72
CA GLN A 158 4.78 -3.60 15.39
C GLN A 158 5.76 -2.87 14.47
N ALA A 159 6.45 -1.84 14.97
CA ALA A 159 7.45 -1.12 14.19
C ALA A 159 8.61 -2.02 13.77
N LYS A 160 9.08 -2.89 14.67
CA LYS A 160 10.12 -3.88 14.37
C LYS A 160 9.66 -4.92 13.36
N GLU A 161 8.43 -5.41 13.46
CA GLU A 161 7.83 -6.32 12.46
C GLU A 161 7.82 -5.67 11.07
N ILE A 162 7.33 -4.43 10.98
CA ILE A 162 7.27 -3.67 9.74
C ILE A 162 8.68 -3.38 9.21
N ASP A 163 9.59 -2.85 10.02
CA ASP A 163 10.98 -2.54 9.63
C ASP A 163 11.74 -3.77 9.12
N ASN A 164 11.55 -4.93 9.76
CA ASN A 164 12.12 -6.19 9.29
C ASN A 164 11.62 -6.54 7.88
N TYR A 165 10.34 -6.30 7.58
CA TYR A 165 9.80 -6.50 6.24
C TYR A 165 10.34 -5.48 5.24
N LEU A 166 10.40 -4.19 5.60
CA LEU A 166 10.94 -3.13 4.73
C LEU A 166 12.40 -3.37 4.35
N ASN A 167 13.18 -3.96 5.25
CA ASN A 167 14.60 -4.27 5.06
C ASN A 167 14.87 -5.74 4.69
N GLN A 168 13.83 -6.53 4.41
CA GLN A 168 13.96 -7.95 4.14
C GLN A 168 14.90 -8.22 2.95
N SER A 169 15.78 -9.20 3.10
CA SER A 169 16.67 -9.64 2.02
C SER A 169 15.88 -10.24 0.85
N ASN A 170 16.41 -10.06 -0.36
CA ASN A 170 15.79 -10.63 -1.56
C ASN A 170 15.97 -12.15 -1.60
N ASP A 171 14.86 -12.88 -1.73
CA ASP A 171 14.85 -14.33 -1.95
C ASP A 171 13.58 -14.68 -2.75
N THR A 172 13.78 -15.05 -4.02
CA THR A 172 12.73 -15.42 -4.97
C THR A 172 12.73 -16.92 -5.31
N GLU A 173 13.59 -17.70 -4.67
CA GLU A 173 13.71 -19.16 -4.88
C GLU A 173 12.79 -19.95 -3.93
N CYS A 174 12.07 -19.26 -3.04
CA CYS A 174 11.10 -19.85 -2.15
C CYS A 174 9.83 -20.33 -2.89
N GLN A 175 9.24 -21.44 -2.42
CA GLN A 175 8.00 -22.00 -2.98
C GLN A 175 6.74 -21.18 -2.67
N GLU A 176 6.85 -20.20 -1.76
CA GLU A 176 5.74 -19.38 -1.27
C GLU A 176 5.85 -17.92 -1.78
N LYS A 177 5.47 -16.95 -0.93
CA LYS A 177 5.58 -15.51 -1.19
C LYS A 177 7.05 -15.12 -1.28
N TRP A 178 7.41 -14.34 -2.31
CA TRP A 178 8.77 -13.84 -2.47
C TRP A 178 9.17 -12.90 -1.32
N LYS A 179 10.46 -12.86 -1.02
CA LYS A 179 11.03 -12.02 0.03
C LYS A 179 11.75 -10.81 -0.54
N GLY A 180 11.77 -9.72 0.24
CA GLY A 180 12.42 -8.47 -0.14
C GLY A 180 11.62 -7.64 -1.15
N ASN A 181 10.32 -7.90 -1.28
CA ASN A 181 9.43 -7.24 -2.24
C ASN A 181 9.45 -5.72 -2.07
N HIS A 182 9.31 -5.23 -0.83
CA HIS A 182 9.36 -3.80 -0.54
C HIS A 182 10.68 -3.16 -1.01
N ARG A 183 11.81 -3.80 -0.69
CA ARG A 183 13.13 -3.31 -1.08
C ARG A 183 13.24 -3.17 -2.59
N TYR A 184 12.81 -4.20 -3.32
CA TYR A 184 12.78 -4.16 -4.79
C TYR A 184 11.87 -3.05 -5.32
N SER A 185 10.64 -2.94 -4.82
CA SER A 185 9.70 -1.89 -5.23
C SER A 185 10.26 -0.48 -4.97
N ASN A 186 10.82 -0.26 -3.77
CA ASN A 186 11.47 0.99 -3.42
C ASN A 186 12.69 1.29 -4.32
N ASP A 187 13.50 0.29 -4.65
CA ASP A 187 14.66 0.46 -5.53
C ASP A 187 14.23 0.81 -6.96
N CYS A 188 13.21 0.14 -7.51
CA CYS A 188 12.59 0.49 -8.79
C CYS A 188 12.11 1.95 -8.81
N ARG A 189 11.34 2.35 -7.79
CA ARG A 189 10.79 3.71 -7.66
C ARG A 189 11.91 4.76 -7.56
N ASN A 190 12.93 4.49 -6.76
CA ASN A 190 14.06 5.42 -6.58
C ASN A 190 14.88 5.53 -7.85
N LYS A 191 15.09 4.42 -8.57
CA LYS A 191 15.78 4.43 -9.86
C LYS A 191 15.02 5.30 -10.88
N MET A 192 13.71 5.12 -11.01
CA MET A 192 12.86 5.96 -11.87
C MET A 192 12.91 7.44 -11.52
N THR A 193 13.00 7.77 -10.23
CA THR A 193 12.96 9.15 -9.74
C THR A 193 14.30 9.87 -9.88
N HIS A 194 15.42 9.14 -9.78
CA HIS A 194 16.75 9.74 -9.62
C HIS A 194 17.76 9.35 -10.71
N ARG A 195 17.44 8.39 -11.57
CA ARG A 195 18.35 7.89 -12.63
C ARG A 195 17.61 7.74 -13.95
N ASN A 196 17.18 6.53 -14.28
CA ASN A 196 16.57 6.08 -15.52
C ASN A 196 15.41 5.13 -15.20
N SER A 197 14.51 4.89 -16.15
CA SER A 197 13.47 3.88 -15.94
C SER A 197 14.08 2.48 -15.88
N PRO A 198 13.76 1.64 -14.87
CA PRO A 198 14.18 0.25 -14.83
C PRO A 198 13.59 -0.57 -15.98
N ASN A 199 12.58 -0.04 -16.67
CA ASN A 199 11.87 -0.68 -17.77
C ASN A 199 12.47 -0.36 -19.15
N VAL A 200 13.55 0.45 -19.19
CA VAL A 200 14.27 0.80 -20.41
C VAL A 200 15.65 0.18 -20.35
N ALA A 201 16.00 -0.64 -21.36
CA ALA A 201 17.35 -1.14 -21.47
C ALA A 201 18.31 0.00 -21.82
N SER A 202 19.37 0.19 -21.03
CA SER A 202 20.36 1.25 -21.24
C SER A 202 21.74 0.76 -20.86
N MET A 203 22.74 1.09 -21.67
CA MET A 203 24.14 0.83 -21.36
C MET A 203 24.95 2.09 -21.68
N SER A 204 25.35 2.82 -20.65
CA SER A 204 26.17 4.03 -20.76
C SER A 204 27.02 4.23 -19.51
N ASP A 205 27.92 5.22 -19.56
CA ASP A 205 28.74 5.64 -18.40
C ASP A 205 27.88 6.18 -17.24
N PHE A 206 26.59 6.45 -17.47
CA PHE A 206 25.64 6.87 -16.45
C PHE A 206 25.02 5.69 -15.69
N ASP A 207 24.63 4.62 -16.40
CA ASP A 207 24.07 3.41 -15.80
C ASP A 207 24.06 2.23 -16.80
N VAL A 208 24.13 1.00 -16.27
CA VAL A 208 23.85 -0.24 -17.02
C VAL A 208 22.57 -0.86 -16.46
N ASN A 209 21.53 -0.92 -17.29
CA ASN A 209 20.20 -1.43 -16.94
C ASN A 209 19.67 -2.37 -18.02
N PHE A 210 19.15 -3.52 -17.60
CA PHE A 210 18.36 -4.40 -18.45
C PHE A 210 16.93 -4.47 -17.90
N LYS A 211 15.94 -4.29 -18.78
CA LYS A 211 14.54 -4.42 -18.40
C LYS A 211 14.23 -5.88 -18.03
N GLN A 212 13.34 -6.07 -17.06
CA GLN A 212 12.88 -7.40 -16.63
C GLN A 212 11.51 -7.68 -17.21
N HIS A 213 11.17 -8.97 -17.40
CA HIS A 213 9.84 -9.31 -17.86
C HIS A 213 8.77 -8.68 -16.92
N PRO A 214 7.75 -7.97 -17.44
CA PRO A 214 6.78 -7.23 -16.63
C PRO A 214 6.10 -8.04 -15.53
N ALA A 215 5.81 -9.32 -15.79
CA ALA A 215 5.26 -10.26 -14.79
C ALA A 215 6.10 -10.35 -13.50
N TYR A 216 7.43 -10.26 -13.58
CA TYR A 216 8.31 -10.29 -12.42
C TYR A 216 8.07 -9.05 -11.54
N MET A 217 8.13 -7.85 -12.13
CA MET A 217 7.90 -6.59 -11.43
C MET A 217 6.49 -6.53 -10.84
N LEU A 218 5.50 -6.98 -11.61
CA LEU A 218 4.09 -7.04 -11.21
C LEU A 218 3.88 -7.91 -9.97
N LYS A 219 4.44 -9.14 -9.94
CA LYS A 219 4.32 -10.03 -8.77
C LYS A 219 4.88 -9.39 -7.50
N ARG A 220 6.08 -8.80 -7.60
CA ARG A 220 6.75 -8.12 -6.47
C ARG A 220 5.87 -7.00 -5.89
N ILE A 221 5.29 -6.16 -6.75
CA ILE A 221 4.49 -5.02 -6.32
C ILE A 221 3.13 -5.45 -5.77
N ILE A 222 2.46 -6.45 -6.36
CA ILE A 222 1.22 -7.01 -5.82
C ILE A 222 1.46 -7.58 -4.42
N GLU A 223 2.54 -8.33 -4.24
CA GLU A 223 2.88 -8.91 -2.95
C GLU A 223 3.25 -7.87 -1.89
N ASP A 224 3.87 -6.75 -2.31
CA ASP A 224 4.17 -5.61 -1.43
C ASP A 224 2.91 -4.86 -1.01
N TYR A 225 2.05 -4.51 -1.98
CA TYR A 225 0.73 -3.94 -1.72
C TYR A 225 -0.09 -4.80 -0.76
N SER A 226 -0.06 -6.12 -0.96
CA SER A 226 -0.82 -7.05 -0.13
C SER A 226 -0.29 -7.04 1.31
N MET A 227 1.03 -6.90 1.51
CA MET A 227 1.61 -6.76 2.85
C MET A 227 1.25 -5.42 3.51
N ALA A 228 1.35 -4.31 2.76
CA ALA A 228 0.96 -3.00 3.25
C ALA A 228 -0.51 -3.01 3.71
N SER A 229 -1.38 -3.63 2.92
CA SER A 229 -2.81 -3.77 3.23
C SER A 229 -3.06 -4.63 4.47
N ASP A 230 -2.32 -5.73 4.65
CA ASP A 230 -2.41 -6.56 5.85
C ASP A 230 -2.03 -5.75 7.12
N TYR A 231 -1.00 -4.90 7.06
CA TYR A 231 -0.63 -4.00 8.18
C TYR A 231 -1.65 -2.88 8.42
N ILE A 232 -2.22 -2.32 7.35
CA ILE A 232 -3.26 -1.30 7.46
C ILE A 232 -4.49 -1.90 8.13
N GLU A 233 -4.93 -3.09 7.72
CA GLU A 233 -6.08 -3.75 8.32
C GLU A 233 -5.88 -3.99 9.82
N LYS A 234 -4.68 -4.40 10.25
CA LYS A 234 -4.35 -4.54 11.68
C LYS A 234 -4.60 -3.23 12.46
N ILE A 235 -4.06 -2.10 12.00
CA ILE A 235 -4.22 -0.82 12.72
C ILE A 235 -5.65 -0.27 12.63
N LEU A 236 -6.35 -0.49 11.52
CA LEU A 236 -7.75 -0.10 11.38
C LEU A 236 -8.66 -0.82 12.37
N ASN A 237 -8.42 -2.11 12.61
CA ASN A 237 -9.16 -2.87 13.62
C ASN A 237 -8.92 -2.33 15.04
N GLU A 238 -7.71 -1.90 15.36
CA GLU A 238 -7.42 -1.29 16.69
C GLU A 238 -8.06 0.09 16.84
N ILE A 239 -7.99 0.93 15.79
CA ILE A 239 -8.68 2.23 15.75
C ILE A 239 -10.19 2.04 15.96
N GLU A 240 -10.80 1.11 15.24
CA GLU A 240 -12.24 0.85 15.31
C GLU A 240 -12.67 0.40 16.71
N LYS A 241 -11.92 -0.51 17.34
CA LYS A 241 -12.17 -0.93 18.72
C LYS A 241 -12.04 0.23 19.72
N GLU A 242 -11.05 1.10 19.57
CA GLU A 242 -10.85 2.26 20.44
C GLU A 242 -12.01 3.26 20.29
N VAL A 243 -12.38 3.58 19.06
CA VAL A 243 -13.50 4.47 18.76
C VAL A 243 -14.79 3.91 19.37
N MET A 244 -15.12 2.63 19.17
CA MET A 244 -16.33 2.04 19.75
C MET A 244 -16.37 2.19 21.27
N LYS A 245 -15.26 1.91 21.96
CA LYS A 245 -15.15 2.08 23.43
C LYS A 245 -15.32 3.53 23.87
N GLU A 246 -14.73 4.49 23.16
CA GLU A 246 -14.89 5.92 23.48
C GLU A 246 -16.36 6.34 23.40
N PHE A 247 -17.09 5.89 22.38
CA PHE A 247 -18.52 6.21 22.24
C PHE A 247 -19.41 5.48 23.25
N GLU A 248 -19.11 4.22 23.59
CA GLU A 248 -19.83 3.47 24.64
C GLU A 248 -19.73 4.16 26.00
N ASN A 249 -18.52 4.62 26.37
CA ASN A 249 -18.29 5.31 27.63
C ASN A 249 -19.11 6.61 27.74
N ILE A 250 -19.16 7.41 26.67
CA ILE A 250 -19.96 8.65 26.63
C ILE A 250 -21.44 8.35 26.87
N CYS A 251 -21.98 7.32 26.22
CA CYS A 251 -23.38 6.94 26.39
C CYS A 251 -23.69 6.42 27.80
N SER A 252 -22.71 5.83 28.50
CA SER A 252 -22.88 5.31 29.86
C SER A 252 -22.71 6.37 30.97
N GLU A 253 -22.06 7.50 30.69
CA GLU A 253 -21.91 8.62 31.64
C GLU A 253 -23.17 9.52 31.69
N ASP A 254 -24.07 9.37 30.71
CA ASP A 254 -25.34 10.10 30.59
C ASP A 254 -26.56 9.34 31.19
N GLU A 255 -26.35 8.18 31.84
CA GLU A 255 -27.35 7.41 32.63
C GLU A 255 -27.15 7.57 34.15
#